data_AF-A0A2G9Q458-F1
#
_entry.id   AF-A0A2G9Q458-F1
#
_cell.length_a   1.000
_cell.length_b   1.000
_cell.length_c   1.000
_cell.angle_alpha   90.00
_cell.angle_beta   90.00
_cell.angle_gamma   90.00
#
_symmetry.space_group_name_H-M   'P 1'
#
loop_
_entity.id
_entity.type
_entity.pdbx_description
1 polymer ?
#
loop_
_entity_poly.entity_id
_entity_poly.type
_entity_poly.pdbx_seq_one_letter_code
_entity_poly.pdbx_strand_id
1 'polypeptide(L)' 'MVELVTTTGDCDVVDPDPFTSESAQILIGEIMGCNLQLEIIKKNINDVIPKNKNIIDVLGRV' A
#
# COMPACT_ATOMS: atom_id res chain seq x y z
N MET A 1 -36.07 -30.14 -37.26
CA MET A 1 -35.22 -30.74 -36.23
C MET A 1 -33.79 -30.45 -36.65
N VAL A 2 -33.16 -29.47 -36.02
CA VAL A 2 -31.78 -29.07 -36.31
C VAL A 2 -31.02 -29.40 -35.03
N GLU A 3 -30.23 -30.47 -35.06
CA GLU A 3 -29.27 -30.77 -34.01
C GLU A 3 -28.25 -29.63 -33.97
N LEU A 4 -28.36 -28.77 -32.96
CA LEU A 4 -27.27 -27.89 -32.61
C LEU A 4 -26.37 -28.67 -31.65
N VAL A 5 -25.38 -29.35 -32.24
CA VAL A 5 -24.22 -29.86 -31.51
C VAL A 5 -23.55 -28.66 -30.86
N THR A 6 -23.67 -28.52 -29.55
CA THR A 6 -22.90 -27.55 -28.77
C THR A 6 -21.46 -28.03 -28.74
N THR A 7 -20.61 -27.38 -29.51
CA THR A 7 -19.17 -27.59 -29.52
C THR A 7 -18.61 -27.30 -28.13
N THR A 8 -18.11 -28.32 -27.45
CA THR A 8 -17.25 -28.20 -26.28
C THR A 8 -15.90 -27.61 -26.74
N GLY A 9 -15.73 -26.30 -26.57
CA GLY A 9 -14.51 -25.56 -26.88
C GLY A 9 -14.89 -24.08 -27.02
N ASP A 10 -14.38 -23.13 -26.25
CA ASP A 10 -13.21 -23.07 -25.39
C ASP A 10 -13.59 -23.15 -23.91
N CYS A 11 -12.82 -23.91 -23.13
CA CYS A 11 -12.56 -23.46 -21.77
C CYS A 11 -11.77 -22.16 -21.93
N ASP A 12 -12.45 -21.02 -21.80
CA ASP A 12 -11.81 -19.76 -21.47
C ASP A 12 -11.12 -20.03 -20.12
N VAL A 13 -9.87 -20.47 -20.17
CA VAL A 13 -9.00 -20.54 -19.01
C VAL A 13 -8.76 -19.09 -18.65
N VAL A 14 -9.71 -18.51 -17.93
CA VAL A 14 -9.47 -17.31 -17.13
C VAL A 14 -8.37 -17.74 -16.19
N ASP A 15 -7.15 -17.35 -16.53
CA ASP A 15 -6.03 -17.39 -15.60
C ASP A 15 -6.54 -16.64 -14.37
N PRO A 16 -6.69 -17.30 -13.21
CA PRO A 16 -7.28 -16.66 -12.05
C PRO A 16 -6.47 -15.39 -11.76
N ASP A 17 -7.17 -14.27 -11.65
CA ASP A 17 -6.54 -13.00 -11.31
C ASP A 17 -5.65 -13.25 -10.09
N PRO A 18 -4.32 -13.01 -10.19
CA PRO A 18 -3.40 -13.25 -9.08
C PRO A 18 -3.81 -12.47 -7.83
N PHE A 19 -4.65 -11.45 -7.98
CA PHE A 19 -5.33 -10.79 -6.89
C PHE A 19 -6.77 -11.28 -6.72
N THR A 20 -6.94 -12.25 -5.84
CA THR A 20 -8.27 -12.54 -5.28
C THR A 20 -8.81 -11.31 -4.54
N SER A 21 -10.13 -11.18 -4.43
CA SER A 21 -10.76 -10.12 -3.65
C SER A 21 -10.29 -10.07 -2.19
N GLU A 22 -9.88 -11.22 -1.64
CA GLU A 22 -9.28 -11.34 -0.31
C GLU A 22 -7.88 -10.72 -0.24
N SER A 23 -6.99 -11.05 -1.20
CA SER A 23 -5.64 -10.47 -1.26
C SER A 23 -5.65 -8.94 -1.44
N ALA A 24 -6.63 -8.42 -2.20
CA ALA A 24 -6.83 -6.98 -2.36
C ALA A 24 -7.27 -6.30 -1.05
N GLN A 25 -8.15 -6.93 -0.27
CA GLN A 25 -8.57 -6.39 1.03
C GLN A 25 -7.42 -6.36 2.05
N ILE A 26 -6.59 -7.40 2.06
CA ILE A 26 -5.38 -7.45 2.91
C ILE A 26 -4.44 -6.31 2.54
N LEU A 27 -4.13 -6.14 1.24
CA LEU A 27 -3.24 -5.10 0.76
C LEU A 27 -3.77 -3.69 1.09
N ILE A 28 -5.08 -3.46 0.97
CA ILE A 28 -5.72 -2.19 1.37
C ILE A 28 -5.52 -1.94 2.86
N GLY A 29 -5.68 -2.96 3.70
CA GLY A 29 -5.43 -2.88 5.14
C GLY A 29 -3.97 -2.54 5.47
N GLU A 30 -3.03 -3.18 4.80
CA GLU A 30 -1.59 -2.91 4.95
C GLU A 30 -1.23 -1.49 4.55
N ILE A 31 -1.73 -1.02 3.40
CA ILE A 31 -1.51 0.37 2.93
C ILE A 31 -2.09 1.37 3.93
N MET A 32 -3.29 1.12 4.46
CA MET A 32 -3.89 1.98 5.48
C MET A 32 -3.07 2.02 6.77
N GLY A 33 -2.54 0.88 7.22
CA GLY A 33 -1.64 0.79 8.37
C GLY A 33 -0.33 1.55 8.14
N CYS A 34 0.29 1.39 6.97
CA CYS A 34 1.48 2.14 6.56
C CYS A 34 1.25 3.65 6.57
N ASN A 35 0.10 4.12 6.06
CA ASN A 35 -0.24 5.54 6.06
C ASN A 35 -0.30 6.13 7.49
N LEU A 36 -0.85 5.39 8.45
CA LEU A 36 -0.87 5.82 9.85
C LEU A 36 0.56 5.93 10.44
N GLN A 37 1.40 4.93 10.16
CA GLN A 37 2.79 4.93 10.61
C GLN A 37 3.58 6.10 10.00
N LEU A 38 3.36 6.40 8.72
CA LEU A 38 4.00 7.53 8.04
C LEU A 38 3.64 8.87 8.68
N GLU A 39 2.37 9.10 9.06
CA GLU A 39 1.97 10.32 9.74
C GLU A 39 2.62 10.47 11.14
N ILE A 40 2.81 9.35 11.87
CA ILE A 40 3.55 9.37 13.14
C ILE A 40 5.02 9.74 12.92
N ILE A 41 5.68 9.11 11.94
CA ILE A 41 7.08 9.41 11.61
C ILE A 41 7.25 10.88 11.23
N LYS A 42 6.35 11.40 10.38
CA LYS A 42 6.34 12.81 9.97
C LYS A 42 6.19 13.75 11.17
N LYS A 43 5.30 13.43 12.11
CA LYS A 43 5.16 14.21 13.36
C LYS A 43 6.44 14.18 14.21
N ASN A 44 7.07 13.02 14.34
CA ASN A 44 8.32 12.89 15.10
C ASN A 44 9.46 13.69 14.45
N ILE A 45 9.57 13.66 13.13
CA ILE A 45 10.55 14.48 12.39
C ILE A 45 10.31 15.97 12.65
N ASN A 46 9.06 16.41 12.57
CA ASN A 46 8.69 17.81 12.83
C ASN A 46 8.98 18.26 14.28
N ASP A 47 8.98 17.34 15.25
CA ASP A 47 9.39 17.62 16.63
C ASP A 47 10.92 17.67 16.80
N VAL A 48 11.66 16.83 16.06
CA VAL A 48 13.13 16.73 16.17
C VAL A 48 13.86 17.86 15.43
N ILE A 49 13.40 18.27 14.23
CA ILE A 49 14.02 19.34 13.43
C ILE A 49 14.28 20.63 14.24
N PRO A 50 13.29 21.22 14.95
CA PRO A 50 13.53 22.47 15.69
C PRO A 50 14.49 22.27 16.85
N LYS A 51 14.48 21.10 17.51
CA LYS A 51 15.42 20.77 18.59
C LYS A 51 16.85 20.74 18.07
N ASN A 52 17.08 20.12 16.92
CA ASN A 52 18.39 20.09 16.29
C ASN A 52 18.86 21.48 15.86
N LYS A 53 17.95 22.32 15.34
CA LYS A 53 18.27 23.72 15.00
C LYS A 53 18.73 24.51 16.23
N ASN A 54 18.06 24.33 17.38
CA ASN A 54 18.44 24.99 18.63
C ASN A 54 19.81 24.51 19.13
N ILE A 55 20.12 23.21 19.02
CA ILE A 55 21.44 22.69 19.40
C ILE A 55 22.54 23.32 18.55
N ILE A 56 22.35 23.40 17.23
CA ILE A 56 23.32 24.02 16.32
C ILE A 56 23.51 25.51 16.64
N ASP A 57 22.43 26.25 16.92
CA ASP A 57 22.50 27.66 17.31
C ASP A 57 23.30 27.87 18.61
N VAL A 58 23.13 27.01 19.61
CA VAL A 58 23.90 27.08 20.86
C VAL A 58 25.38 26.79 20.62
N LEU A 59 25.69 25.74 19.84
CA LEU A 59 27.08 25.36 19.55
C LEU A 59 27.82 26.42 18.72
N GLY A 60 27.13 27.12 17.81
CA GLY A 60 27.72 28.19 17.01
C GLY A 60 28.02 29.49 17.79
N ARG A 61 27.54 29.61 19.03
CA ARG A 61 27.81 30.77 19.92
C ARG A 61 29.02 30.56 20.83
N VAL A 62 29.56 29.34 20.90
CA VAL A 62 30.76 28.97 21.67
C VAL A 62 31.98 29.08 20.78
#